data_AF-A0A3D0P4G9-F1
#
_entry.id   AF-A0A3D0P4G9-F1
#
_cell.length_a   1.000
_cell.length_b   1.000
_cell.length_c   1.000
_cell.angle_alpha   90.00
_cell.angle_beta   90.00
_cell.angle_gamma   90.00
#
_symmetry.space_group_name_H-M   'P 1'
#
loop_
_entity.id
_entity.type
_entity.pdbx_description
1 polymer ?
#
loop_
_entity_poly.entity_id
_entity_poly.type
_entity_poly.pdbx_seq_one_letter_code
_entity_poly.pdbx_strand_id
1 'polypeptide(L)'
;MRARSEADGAGKAAGFGLAALVLAGVFASPWYLRTWAETGSPIFPFYMSIWPGEAAGWDVERSNLFQAMNAQYGGYVKSPLDYLEAPWNISVTAQPELATHFDGVLGIAFLLGLPLLVWALWKFQMSIEAKIGSAVAAVMFLFWLFSSQQLRYLLPIVPLLAIGIAAAFERLGESVDGLKPIGQISFAAAAIAGLLTGTAWFLQKAPLRVVLGGESKADYLTRNLDYYPYYRWLNSETDAGHRVWLINMRRDTYNLERPYFSDYLFEDWTLRRLVWETRSAPELKARAAAMNIQYVLARHDFLFDYDRSPIVDDTKPRAENEAKLKMARELLLDPARTVKADARFSLVKVF
;
A
#
# COMPACT_ATOMS: atom_id res chain seq x y z
N MET A 1 49.25 -0.32 26.83
CA MET A 1 49.18 0.47 25.57
C MET A 1 48.05 0.04 24.64
N ARG A 2 47.87 -1.27 24.32
CA ARG A 2 46.74 -1.76 23.49
C ARG A 2 45.33 -1.35 23.97
N ALA A 3 45.04 -1.50 25.26
CA ALA A 3 43.71 -1.13 25.80
C ALA A 3 43.37 0.38 25.67
N ARG A 4 44.38 1.27 25.68
CA ARG A 4 44.18 2.71 25.44
C ARG A 4 43.94 3.02 23.95
N SER A 5 44.61 2.32 23.02
CA SER A 5 44.36 2.53 21.59
C SER A 5 43.02 1.94 21.14
N GLU A 6 42.56 0.86 21.76
CA GLU A 6 41.22 0.29 21.53
C GLU A 6 40.12 1.20 22.07
N ALA A 7 40.30 1.79 23.25
CA ALA A 7 39.38 2.78 23.82
C ALA A 7 39.30 4.07 22.97
N ASP A 8 40.43 4.58 22.47
CA ASP A 8 40.48 5.72 21.54
C ASP A 8 39.83 5.39 20.19
N GLY A 9 39.98 4.16 19.71
CA GLY A 9 39.33 3.68 18.48
C GLY A 9 37.81 3.58 18.63
N ALA A 10 37.34 3.05 19.76
CA ALA A 10 35.92 2.96 20.08
C ALA A 10 35.27 4.35 20.24
N GLY A 11 35.96 5.31 20.90
CA GLY A 11 35.48 6.67 21.05
C GLY A 11 35.33 7.42 19.72
N LYS A 12 36.29 7.25 18.79
CA LYS A 12 36.20 7.80 17.44
C LYS A 12 35.06 7.18 16.63
N ALA A 13 34.90 5.86 16.69
CA ALA A 13 33.81 5.16 16.02
C ALA A 13 32.44 5.62 16.53
N ALA A 14 32.28 5.77 17.85
CA ALA A 14 31.07 6.32 18.46
C ALA A 14 30.81 7.77 18.01
N GLY A 15 31.86 8.60 17.95
CA GLY A 15 31.77 9.98 17.46
C GLY A 15 31.31 10.07 16.00
N PHE A 16 31.87 9.25 15.10
CA PHE A 16 31.42 9.17 13.72
C PHE A 16 29.99 8.65 13.59
N GLY A 17 29.61 7.65 14.39
CA GLY A 17 28.24 7.13 14.43
C GLY A 17 27.23 8.20 14.85
N LEU A 18 27.53 8.96 15.90
CA LEU A 18 26.69 10.08 16.34
C LEU A 18 26.59 11.18 15.28
N ALA A 19 27.71 11.55 14.66
CA ALA A 19 27.71 12.54 13.59
C ALA A 19 26.86 12.10 12.39
N ALA A 20 26.93 10.81 12.01
CA ALA A 20 26.09 10.26 10.96
C ALA A 20 24.60 10.27 11.33
N LEU A 21 24.25 9.95 12.58
CA LEU A 21 22.86 10.02 13.06
C LEU A 21 22.32 11.45 13.08
N VAL A 22 23.11 12.42 13.54
CA VAL A 22 22.74 13.84 13.52
C VAL A 22 22.53 14.29 12.08
N LEU A 23 23.45 13.95 11.17
CA LEU A 23 23.35 14.30 9.77
C LEU A 23 22.10 13.69 9.12
N ALA A 24 21.81 12.41 9.41
CA ALA A 24 20.57 11.76 8.96
C ALA A 24 19.32 12.48 9.49
N GLY A 25 19.33 12.89 10.76
CA GLY A 25 18.26 13.70 11.36
C GLY A 25 18.08 15.04 10.66
N VAL A 26 19.18 15.74 10.33
CA VAL A 26 19.14 17.00 9.57
C VAL A 26 18.51 16.78 8.19
N PHE A 27 18.91 15.73 7.47
CA PHE A 27 18.33 15.42 6.15
C PHE A 27 16.85 15.00 6.22
N ALA A 28 16.44 14.30 7.29
CA ALA A 28 15.06 13.90 7.49
C ALA A 28 14.17 15.06 7.99
N SER A 29 14.75 16.04 8.68
CA SER A 29 14.03 17.11 9.37
C SER A 29 13.05 17.92 8.50
N PRO A 30 13.30 18.25 7.21
CA PRO A 30 12.36 19.05 6.43
C PRO A 30 10.97 18.42 6.34
N TRP A 31 10.89 17.08 6.27
CA TRP A 31 9.63 16.37 6.21
C TRP A 31 8.88 16.44 7.54
N TYR A 32 9.55 16.16 8.65
CA TYR A 32 8.94 16.21 9.99
C TYR A 32 8.53 17.62 10.39
N LEU A 33 9.34 18.63 10.07
CA LEU A 33 9.02 20.03 10.32
C LEU A 33 7.83 20.49 9.49
N ARG A 34 7.75 20.09 8.21
CA ARG A 34 6.59 20.37 7.36
C ARG A 34 5.34 19.71 7.90
N THR A 35 5.40 18.42 8.24
CA THR A 35 4.26 17.68 8.80
C THR A 35 3.78 18.33 10.11
N TRP A 36 4.71 18.74 10.98
CA TRP A 36 4.38 19.50 12.18
C TRP A 36 3.69 20.81 11.84
N ALA A 37 4.24 21.61 10.91
CA ALA A 37 3.68 22.90 10.55
C ALA A 37 2.26 22.79 9.96
N GLU A 38 1.98 21.72 9.20
CA GLU A 38 0.68 21.51 8.56
C GLU A 38 -0.37 20.90 9.51
N THR A 39 0.06 20.08 10.48
CA THR A 39 -0.88 19.23 11.26
C THR A 39 -0.76 19.39 12.78
N GLY A 40 0.26 20.08 13.28
CA GLY A 40 0.57 20.15 14.71
C GLY A 40 1.17 18.86 15.31
N SER A 41 1.40 17.82 14.50
CA SER A 41 1.95 16.54 14.96
C SER A 41 3.15 16.09 14.11
N PRO A 42 4.31 15.77 14.70
CA PRO A 42 5.46 15.24 13.95
C PRO A 42 5.24 13.82 13.43
N ILE A 43 4.25 13.11 13.97
CA ILE A 43 4.01 11.69 13.66
C ILE A 43 2.70 11.45 12.89
N PHE A 44 2.02 12.53 12.47
CA PHE A 44 0.86 12.44 11.58
C PHE A 44 1.21 11.63 10.31
N PRO A 45 0.31 10.78 9.79
CA PRO A 45 -1.08 10.52 10.20
C PRO A 45 -1.25 9.44 11.28
N PHE A 46 -0.16 9.03 11.93
CA PHE A 46 -0.11 7.90 12.85
C PHE A 46 -0.28 8.34 14.31
N TYR A 47 -0.77 7.41 15.14
CA TYR A 47 -0.77 7.51 16.60
C TYR A 47 -1.36 8.82 17.16
N MET A 48 -2.42 9.33 16.55
CA MET A 48 -3.05 10.58 17.00
C MET A 48 -3.65 10.50 18.41
N SER A 49 -3.88 9.28 18.92
CA SER A 49 -4.23 9.02 20.33
C SER A 49 -3.12 9.39 21.31
N ILE A 50 -1.86 9.41 20.86
CA ILE A 50 -0.66 9.74 21.66
C ILE A 50 -0.23 11.18 21.40
N TRP A 51 -0.10 11.56 20.13
CA TRP A 51 0.24 12.92 19.72
C TRP A 51 -0.81 13.46 18.74
N PRO A 52 -1.80 14.21 19.26
CA PRO A 52 -2.88 14.74 18.43
C PRO A 52 -2.37 15.65 17.32
N GLY A 53 -3.06 15.63 16.19
CA GLY A 53 -2.86 16.55 15.08
C GLY A 53 -4.20 16.91 14.44
N GLU A 54 -4.19 17.93 13.58
CA GLU A 54 -5.37 18.42 12.89
C GLU A 54 -5.18 18.31 11.38
N ALA A 55 -6.09 17.61 10.71
CA ALA A 55 -6.16 17.59 9.26
C ALA A 55 -7.61 17.36 8.81
N ALA A 56 -8.03 18.07 7.76
CA ALA A 56 -9.38 17.93 7.23
C ALA A 56 -9.62 16.48 6.76
N GLY A 57 -10.67 15.85 7.29
CA GLY A 57 -11.05 14.48 6.94
C GLY A 57 -10.18 13.39 7.58
N TRP A 58 -9.37 13.74 8.59
CA TRP A 58 -8.57 12.77 9.33
C TRP A 58 -8.69 13.01 10.84
N ASP A 59 -9.17 12.00 11.55
CA ASP A 59 -9.41 12.04 12.99
C ASP A 59 -8.72 10.87 13.71
N VAL A 60 -8.83 10.83 15.03
CA VAL A 60 -8.20 9.79 15.87
C VAL A 60 -8.70 8.40 15.50
N GLU A 61 -9.99 8.25 15.20
CA GLU A 61 -10.57 6.94 14.85
C GLU A 61 -10.03 6.44 13.51
N ARG A 62 -9.99 7.29 12.48
CA ARG A 62 -9.33 6.99 11.20
C ARG A 62 -7.83 6.71 11.36
N SER A 63 -7.13 7.43 12.24
CA SER A 63 -5.72 7.14 12.55
C SER A 63 -5.56 5.72 13.14
N ASN A 64 -6.44 5.31 14.06
CA ASN A 64 -6.43 3.97 14.63
C ASN A 64 -6.80 2.89 13.60
N LEU A 65 -7.81 3.15 12.76
CA LEU A 65 -8.15 2.27 11.63
C LEU A 65 -6.99 2.13 10.65
N PHE A 66 -6.22 3.21 10.43
CA PHE A 66 -5.07 3.16 9.54
C PHE A 66 -3.96 2.27 10.10
N GLN A 67 -3.76 2.28 11.42
CA GLN A 67 -2.84 1.34 12.05
C GLN A 67 -3.32 -0.09 11.96
N ALA A 68 -4.61 -0.34 12.19
CA ALA A 68 -5.20 -1.66 12.02
C ALA A 68 -5.06 -2.17 10.57
N MET A 69 -5.29 -1.30 9.58
CA MET A 69 -5.10 -1.62 8.16
C MET A 69 -3.63 -1.95 7.82
N ASN A 70 -2.67 -1.16 8.33
CA ASN A 70 -1.25 -1.43 8.10
C ASN A 70 -0.80 -2.75 8.75
N ALA A 71 -1.38 -3.14 9.88
CA ALA A 71 -1.12 -4.41 10.56
C ALA A 71 -1.63 -5.64 9.78
N GLN A 72 -2.55 -5.46 8.81
CA GLN A 72 -3.03 -6.57 7.95
C GLN A 72 -1.94 -7.13 7.03
N TYR A 73 -0.92 -6.32 6.71
CA TYR A 73 0.15 -6.75 5.84
C TYR A 73 1.00 -7.83 6.53
N GLY A 74 0.92 -9.04 5.97
CA GLY A 74 1.48 -10.26 6.55
C GLY A 74 0.59 -11.04 7.48
N GLY A 75 -0.71 -10.71 7.51
CA GLY A 75 -1.67 -11.39 8.35
C GLY A 75 -1.77 -10.80 9.75
N TYR A 76 -2.97 -10.89 10.32
CA TYR A 76 -3.29 -10.37 11.66
C TYR A 76 -2.63 -11.17 12.78
N VAL A 77 -2.50 -12.49 12.61
CA VAL A 77 -1.92 -13.40 13.59
C VAL A 77 -0.67 -13.99 12.98
N LYS A 78 0.48 -13.63 13.54
CA LYS A 78 1.80 -14.10 13.10
C LYS A 78 2.39 -15.03 14.15
N SER A 79 2.76 -16.23 13.71
CA SER A 79 3.59 -17.18 14.43
C SER A 79 5.08 -16.89 14.17
N PRO A 80 6.00 -17.42 15.00
CA PRO A 80 7.43 -17.37 14.71
C PRO A 80 7.80 -17.93 13.32
N LEU A 81 7.02 -18.88 12.81
CA LEU A 81 7.24 -19.48 11.49
C LEU A 81 6.97 -18.48 10.35
N ASP A 82 5.94 -17.63 10.48
CA ASP A 82 5.62 -16.62 9.47
C ASP A 82 6.78 -15.63 9.26
N TYR A 83 7.51 -15.31 10.32
CA TYR A 83 8.70 -14.47 10.23
C TYR A 83 9.88 -15.18 9.57
N LEU A 84 10.06 -16.48 9.84
CA LEU A 84 11.11 -17.30 9.23
C LEU A 84 10.85 -17.53 7.74
N GLU A 85 9.58 -17.73 7.37
CA GLU A 85 9.14 -17.94 5.98
C GLU A 85 9.04 -16.65 5.18
N ALA A 86 9.16 -15.46 5.81
CA ALA A 86 9.00 -14.18 5.12
C ALA A 86 9.86 -14.01 3.84
N PRO A 87 11.16 -14.41 3.80
CA PRO A 87 11.95 -14.35 2.58
C PRO A 87 11.40 -15.25 1.45
N TRP A 88 10.87 -16.43 1.79
CA TRP A 88 10.21 -17.31 0.84
C TRP A 88 8.91 -16.68 0.35
N ASN A 89 8.06 -16.23 1.28
CA ASN A 89 6.75 -15.71 0.97
C ASN A 89 6.81 -14.48 0.04
N ILE A 90 7.69 -13.52 0.34
CA ILE A 90 7.84 -12.33 -0.50
C ILE A 90 8.44 -12.61 -1.89
N SER A 91 9.14 -13.74 -2.04
CA SER A 91 9.82 -14.10 -3.28
C SER A 91 8.99 -15.00 -4.20
N VAL A 92 8.09 -15.80 -3.63
CA VAL A 92 7.40 -16.90 -4.33
C VAL A 92 5.89 -16.79 -4.22
N THR A 93 5.35 -16.65 -3.02
CA THR A 93 3.89 -16.75 -2.78
C THR A 93 3.19 -15.40 -2.89
N ALA A 94 3.93 -14.31 -2.79
CA ALA A 94 3.39 -12.97 -2.81
C ALA A 94 2.64 -12.66 -4.12
N GLN A 95 1.60 -11.83 -4.02
CA GLN A 95 0.69 -11.51 -5.13
C GLN A 95 0.42 -10.01 -5.17
N PRO A 96 0.24 -9.42 -6.36
CA PRO A 96 -0.16 -8.02 -6.48
C PRO A 96 -1.55 -7.82 -5.88
N GLU A 97 -1.78 -6.66 -5.26
CA GLU A 97 -3.07 -6.22 -4.72
C GLU A 97 -3.63 -7.10 -3.57
N LEU A 98 -2.82 -8.00 -3.00
CA LEU A 98 -3.20 -8.86 -1.87
C LEU A 98 -2.33 -8.57 -0.65
N ALA A 99 -2.85 -7.82 0.32
CA ALA A 99 -2.11 -7.36 1.49
C ALA A 99 -1.53 -8.50 2.35
N THR A 100 -2.26 -9.60 2.51
CA THR A 100 -1.81 -10.78 3.26
C THR A 100 -0.67 -11.53 2.56
N HIS A 101 -0.53 -11.34 1.25
CA HIS A 101 0.52 -11.89 0.41
C HIS A 101 1.41 -10.76 -0.14
N PHE A 102 1.63 -9.73 0.69
CA PHE A 102 2.63 -8.68 0.57
C PHE A 102 2.63 -7.81 -0.70
N ASP A 103 1.52 -7.74 -1.45
CA ASP A 103 1.24 -6.69 -2.45
C ASP A 103 2.37 -6.49 -3.50
N GLY A 104 2.82 -7.61 -4.07
CA GLY A 104 3.84 -7.69 -5.13
C GLY A 104 4.88 -8.78 -4.86
N VAL A 105 5.79 -9.04 -5.82
CA VAL A 105 6.80 -10.10 -5.72
C VAL A 105 8.21 -9.52 -5.82
N LEU A 106 9.10 -9.92 -4.89
CA LEU A 106 10.52 -9.55 -4.93
C LEU A 106 11.34 -10.49 -5.84
N GLY A 107 10.91 -11.75 -5.95
CA GLY A 107 11.43 -12.73 -6.90
C GLY A 107 12.55 -13.64 -6.36
N ILE A 108 12.76 -14.75 -7.08
CA ILE A 108 13.64 -15.86 -6.66
C ILE A 108 15.12 -15.44 -6.56
N ALA A 109 15.55 -14.42 -7.30
CA ALA A 109 16.91 -13.89 -7.21
C ALA A 109 17.25 -13.41 -5.79
N PHE A 110 16.29 -12.79 -5.10
CA PHE A 110 16.46 -12.41 -3.71
C PHE A 110 16.52 -13.64 -2.80
N LEU A 111 15.61 -14.60 -2.97
CA LEU A 111 15.56 -15.81 -2.15
C LEU A 111 16.86 -16.63 -2.20
N LEU A 112 17.44 -16.79 -3.38
CA LEU A 112 18.71 -17.52 -3.55
C LEU A 112 19.91 -16.67 -3.13
N GLY A 113 19.87 -15.37 -3.40
CA GLY A 113 20.96 -14.46 -3.09
C GLY A 113 21.13 -14.18 -1.61
N LEU A 114 20.03 -14.14 -0.84
CA LEU A 114 20.04 -13.81 0.58
C LEU A 114 20.93 -14.76 1.43
N PRO A 115 20.74 -16.11 1.41
CA PRO A 115 21.61 -17.01 2.17
C PRO A 115 23.07 -16.96 1.69
N LEU A 116 23.29 -16.75 0.39
CA LEU A 116 24.64 -16.60 -0.16
C LEU A 116 25.31 -15.32 0.37
N LEU A 117 24.59 -14.20 0.42
CA LEU A 117 25.09 -12.94 0.97
C LEU A 117 25.47 -13.10 2.44
N VAL A 118 24.59 -13.70 3.25
CA VAL A 118 24.88 -13.97 4.67
C VAL A 118 26.14 -14.84 4.82
N TRP A 119 26.26 -15.89 4.02
CA TRP A 119 27.43 -16.77 4.04
C TRP A 119 28.71 -16.05 3.58
N ALA A 120 28.65 -15.26 2.52
CA ALA A 120 29.79 -14.49 2.02
C ALA A 120 30.25 -13.43 3.02
N LEU A 121 29.34 -12.74 3.70
CA LEU A 121 29.67 -11.81 4.79
C LEU A 121 30.39 -12.50 5.96
N TRP A 122 30.09 -13.78 6.20
CA TRP A 122 30.71 -14.56 7.27
C TRP A 122 32.05 -15.19 6.87
N LYS A 123 32.19 -15.66 5.62
CA LYS A 123 33.34 -16.44 5.17
C LYS A 123 34.37 -15.65 4.36
N PHE A 124 33.98 -14.59 3.69
CA PHE A 124 34.84 -13.86 2.76
C PHE A 124 35.12 -12.44 3.21
N GLN A 125 36.21 -11.87 2.68
CA GLN A 125 36.52 -10.45 2.87
C GLN A 125 35.71 -9.60 1.89
N MET A 126 34.49 -9.30 2.28
CA MET A 126 33.61 -8.36 1.57
C MET A 126 34.13 -6.92 1.72
N SER A 127 33.92 -6.09 0.69
CA SER A 127 34.26 -4.66 0.75
C SER A 127 33.48 -3.96 1.87
N ILE A 128 34.01 -2.84 2.37
CA ILE A 128 33.36 -2.11 3.46
C ILE A 128 32.00 -1.55 3.02
N GLU A 129 31.88 -1.14 1.75
CA GLU A 129 30.64 -0.66 1.14
C GLU A 129 29.57 -1.75 1.10
N ALA A 130 29.94 -2.98 0.70
CA ALA A 130 29.01 -4.10 0.68
C ALA A 130 28.54 -4.49 2.09
N LYS A 131 29.44 -4.40 3.08
CA LYS A 131 29.10 -4.64 4.50
C LYS A 131 28.14 -3.58 5.02
N ILE A 132 28.41 -2.30 4.77
CA ILE A 132 27.53 -1.19 5.19
C ILE A 132 26.17 -1.30 4.50
N GLY A 133 26.14 -1.50 3.17
CA GLY A 133 24.90 -1.66 2.41
C GLY A 133 24.07 -2.85 2.90
N SER A 134 24.71 -3.99 3.19
CA SER A 134 24.04 -5.17 3.75
C SER A 134 23.53 -4.93 5.17
N ALA A 135 24.25 -4.16 6.00
CA ALA A 135 23.80 -3.81 7.34
C ALA A 135 22.57 -2.89 7.31
N VAL A 136 22.58 -1.86 6.44
CA VAL A 136 21.42 -0.98 6.23
C VAL A 136 20.22 -1.80 5.71
N ALA A 137 20.44 -2.68 4.74
CA ALA A 137 19.41 -3.57 4.21
C ALA A 137 18.86 -4.49 5.31
N ALA A 138 19.71 -5.07 6.15
CA ALA A 138 19.28 -5.92 7.26
C ALA A 138 18.43 -5.16 8.27
N VAL A 139 18.84 -3.96 8.70
CA VAL A 139 18.07 -3.13 9.64
C VAL A 139 16.69 -2.77 9.07
N MET A 140 16.64 -2.31 7.82
CA MET A 140 15.39 -1.97 7.15
C MET A 140 14.50 -3.19 6.89
N PHE A 141 15.09 -4.34 6.55
CA PHE A 141 14.36 -5.59 6.40
C PHE A 141 13.76 -6.05 7.73
N LEU A 142 14.50 -5.94 8.84
CA LEU A 142 13.97 -6.24 10.17
C LEU A 142 12.85 -5.27 10.55
N PHE A 143 13.01 -3.98 10.27
CA PHE A 143 11.94 -3.00 10.48
C PHE A 143 10.69 -3.38 9.69
N TRP A 144 10.83 -3.72 8.40
CA TRP A 144 9.73 -4.22 7.57
C TRP A 144 9.10 -5.49 8.14
N LEU A 145 9.92 -6.46 8.56
CA LEU A 145 9.50 -7.75 9.08
C LEU A 145 8.63 -7.60 10.34
N PHE A 146 8.98 -6.67 11.23
CA PHE A 146 8.29 -6.40 12.49
C PHE A 146 7.29 -5.24 12.43
N SER A 147 7.07 -4.64 11.25
CA SER A 147 6.08 -3.57 11.07
C SER A 147 5.05 -3.98 10.00
N SER A 148 4.74 -3.07 9.08
CA SER A 148 3.86 -3.35 7.95
C SER A 148 4.67 -3.92 6.80
N GLN A 149 4.42 -5.18 6.48
CA GLN A 149 5.20 -5.94 5.51
C GLN A 149 4.82 -5.65 4.03
N GLN A 150 4.46 -4.41 3.72
CA GLN A 150 4.21 -3.97 2.34
C GLN A 150 5.49 -4.08 1.51
N LEU A 151 5.46 -4.76 0.35
CA LEU A 151 6.66 -4.89 -0.49
C LEU A 151 7.26 -3.52 -0.86
N ARG A 152 6.42 -2.51 -1.12
CA ARG A 152 6.89 -1.16 -1.48
C ARG A 152 7.80 -0.52 -0.43
N TYR A 153 7.71 -0.92 0.83
CA TYR A 153 8.61 -0.41 1.89
C TYR A 153 10.01 -1.02 1.85
N LEU A 154 10.21 -2.12 1.11
CA LEU A 154 11.55 -2.68 0.85
C LEU A 154 12.24 -2.08 -0.37
N LEU A 155 11.52 -1.36 -1.24
CA LEU A 155 12.10 -0.77 -2.46
C LEU A 155 13.41 0.00 -2.23
N PRO A 156 13.55 0.81 -1.16
CA PRO A 156 14.79 1.53 -0.90
C PRO A 156 16.02 0.64 -0.69
N ILE A 157 15.84 -0.62 -0.25
CA ILE A 157 16.95 -1.54 0.04
C ILE A 157 17.19 -2.60 -1.05
N VAL A 158 16.28 -2.73 -2.01
CA VAL A 158 16.46 -3.67 -3.14
C VAL A 158 17.77 -3.44 -3.88
N PRO A 159 18.20 -2.20 -4.21
CA PRO A 159 19.50 -1.98 -4.87
C PRO A 159 20.69 -2.39 -4.00
N LEU A 160 20.63 -2.14 -2.69
CA LEU A 160 21.70 -2.51 -1.75
C LEU A 160 21.85 -4.02 -1.65
N LEU A 161 20.72 -4.74 -1.57
CA LEU A 161 20.67 -6.19 -1.61
C LEU A 161 21.20 -6.74 -2.93
N ALA A 162 20.81 -6.16 -4.06
CA ALA A 162 21.28 -6.59 -5.37
C ALA A 162 22.81 -6.47 -5.50
N ILE A 163 23.40 -5.35 -5.06
CA ILE A 163 24.86 -5.14 -5.05
C ILE A 163 25.54 -6.14 -4.11
N GLY A 164 25.02 -6.32 -2.89
CA GLY A 164 25.56 -7.26 -1.92
C GLY A 164 25.55 -8.70 -2.46
N ILE A 165 24.42 -9.13 -3.01
CA ILE A 165 24.24 -10.46 -3.61
C ILE A 165 25.20 -10.65 -4.79
N ALA A 166 25.31 -9.67 -5.69
CA ALA A 166 26.24 -9.74 -6.82
C ALA A 166 27.70 -9.89 -6.36
N ALA A 167 28.12 -9.08 -5.36
CA ALA A 167 29.44 -9.19 -4.76
C ALA A 167 29.67 -10.55 -4.08
N ALA A 168 28.64 -11.12 -3.45
CA ALA A 168 28.72 -12.45 -2.83
C ALA A 168 28.95 -13.56 -3.87
N PHE A 169 28.25 -13.48 -5.02
CA PHE A 169 28.47 -14.40 -6.15
C PHE A 169 29.87 -14.28 -6.74
N GLU A 170 30.39 -13.06 -6.88
CA GLU A 170 31.75 -12.82 -7.35
C GLU A 170 32.78 -13.45 -6.42
N ARG A 171 32.66 -13.21 -5.10
CA ARG A 171 33.56 -13.77 -4.09
C ARG A 171 33.51 -15.28 -4.01
N LEU A 172 32.33 -15.88 -4.15
CA LEU A 172 32.20 -17.33 -4.22
C LEU A 172 32.99 -17.90 -5.41
N GLY A 173 32.86 -17.28 -6.59
CA GLY A 173 33.55 -17.72 -7.80
C GLY A 173 35.06 -17.54 -7.78
N GLU A 174 35.57 -16.54 -7.04
CA GLU A 174 37.01 -16.35 -6.80
C GLU A 174 37.59 -17.33 -5.77
N SER A 175 36.78 -17.72 -4.79
CA SER A 175 37.24 -18.49 -3.62
C SER A 175 37.10 -20.00 -3.79
N VAL A 176 36.27 -20.46 -4.73
CA VAL A 176 36.02 -21.88 -4.97
C VAL A 176 36.03 -22.18 -6.47
N ASP A 177 37.03 -22.96 -6.88
CA ASP A 177 37.22 -23.35 -8.28
C ASP A 177 35.97 -24.06 -8.84
N GLY A 178 35.61 -23.71 -10.08
CA GLY A 178 34.46 -24.30 -10.78
C GLY A 178 33.08 -23.76 -10.38
N LEU A 179 32.93 -23.04 -9.26
CA LEU A 179 31.63 -22.50 -8.83
C LEU A 179 31.26 -21.17 -9.49
N LYS A 180 32.23 -20.46 -10.08
CA LYS A 180 31.98 -19.20 -10.81
C LYS A 180 30.91 -19.33 -11.92
N PRO A 181 31.03 -20.24 -12.90
CA PRO A 181 30.02 -20.37 -13.96
C PRO A 181 28.67 -20.85 -13.41
N ILE A 182 28.67 -21.74 -12.41
CA ILE A 182 27.44 -22.25 -11.79
C ILE A 182 26.69 -21.12 -11.08
N GLY A 183 27.41 -20.30 -10.31
CA GLY A 183 26.84 -19.15 -9.62
C GLY A 183 26.28 -18.11 -10.59
N GLN A 184 27.02 -17.80 -11.66
CA GLN A 184 26.57 -16.87 -12.70
C GLN A 184 25.30 -17.37 -13.42
N ILE A 185 25.26 -18.64 -13.82
CA ILE A 185 24.09 -19.23 -14.47
C ILE A 185 22.89 -19.26 -13.52
N SER A 186 23.10 -19.64 -12.25
CA SER A 186 22.03 -19.69 -11.25
C SER A 186 21.45 -18.31 -10.97
N PHE A 187 22.31 -17.30 -10.80
CA PHE A 187 21.90 -15.92 -10.62
C PHE A 187 21.17 -15.37 -11.85
N ALA A 188 21.70 -15.60 -13.05
CA ALA A 188 21.06 -15.18 -14.30
C ALA A 188 19.69 -15.83 -14.48
N ALA A 189 19.56 -17.14 -14.23
CA ALA A 189 18.30 -17.85 -14.30
C ALA A 189 17.28 -17.28 -13.30
N ALA A 190 17.69 -16.99 -12.07
CA ALA A 190 16.83 -16.40 -11.05
C ALA A 190 16.39 -14.97 -11.40
N ALA A 191 17.29 -14.16 -11.97
CA ALA A 191 16.97 -12.82 -12.45
C ALA A 191 16.00 -12.87 -13.64
N ILE A 192 16.21 -13.80 -14.59
CA ILE A 192 15.30 -14.03 -15.72
C ILE A 192 13.91 -14.42 -15.20
N ALA A 193 13.81 -15.30 -14.20
CA ALA A 193 12.51 -15.66 -13.62
C ALA A 193 11.77 -14.43 -13.06
N GLY A 194 12.46 -13.54 -12.35
CA GLY A 194 11.88 -12.28 -11.88
C GLY A 194 11.43 -11.35 -13.02
N LEU A 195 12.25 -11.22 -14.07
CA LEU A 195 11.90 -10.45 -15.26
C LEU A 195 10.69 -11.02 -15.99
N LEU A 196 10.57 -12.35 -16.08
CA LEU A 196 9.42 -13.01 -16.69
C LEU A 196 8.14 -12.71 -15.91
N THR A 197 8.16 -12.75 -14.57
CA THR A 197 7.00 -12.38 -13.74
C THR A 197 6.58 -10.93 -13.97
N GLY A 198 7.53 -9.99 -13.89
CA GLY A 198 7.23 -8.57 -14.14
C GLY A 198 6.72 -8.30 -15.55
N THR A 199 7.32 -8.98 -16.54
CA THR A 199 6.88 -8.91 -17.95
C THR A 199 5.49 -9.49 -18.12
N ALA A 200 5.17 -10.62 -17.49
CA ALA A 200 3.84 -11.22 -17.57
C ALA A 200 2.76 -10.28 -17.04
N TRP A 201 2.99 -9.63 -15.89
CA TRP A 201 2.05 -8.64 -15.34
C TRP A 201 1.92 -7.39 -16.21
N PHE A 202 3.04 -6.90 -16.77
CA PHE A 202 3.03 -5.81 -17.75
C PHE A 202 2.20 -6.18 -18.99
N LEU A 203 2.43 -7.36 -19.56
CA LEU A 203 1.72 -7.85 -20.73
C LEU A 203 0.23 -8.13 -20.45
N GLN A 204 -0.13 -8.55 -19.24
CA GLN A 204 -1.52 -8.75 -18.82
C GLN A 204 -2.35 -7.45 -18.93
N LYS A 205 -1.74 -6.30 -18.63
CA LYS A 205 -2.38 -4.99 -18.83
C LYS A 205 -2.40 -4.57 -20.31
N ALA A 206 -1.53 -5.16 -21.14
CA ALA A 206 -1.34 -4.88 -22.56
C ALA A 206 -1.16 -3.38 -22.90
N PRO A 207 -0.31 -2.63 -22.18
CA PRO A 207 -0.17 -1.18 -22.35
C PRO A 207 0.44 -0.77 -23.70
N LEU A 208 1.20 -1.66 -24.35
CA LEU A 208 1.79 -1.37 -25.66
C LEU A 208 0.71 -1.18 -26.75
N ARG A 209 -0.47 -1.78 -26.61
CA ARG A 209 -1.56 -1.60 -27.58
C ARG A 209 -1.98 -0.15 -27.67
N VAL A 210 -2.15 0.52 -26.53
CA VAL A 210 -2.53 1.95 -26.51
C VAL A 210 -1.34 2.86 -26.87
N VAL A 211 -0.14 2.55 -26.38
CA VAL A 211 1.06 3.36 -26.67
C VAL A 211 1.42 3.36 -28.15
N LEU A 212 1.26 2.23 -28.84
CA LEU A 212 1.55 2.08 -30.27
C LEU A 212 0.36 2.43 -31.17
N GLY A 213 -0.75 2.93 -30.61
CA GLY A 213 -1.92 3.39 -31.35
C GLY A 213 -2.88 2.28 -31.84
N GLY A 214 -2.71 1.04 -31.39
CA GLY A 214 -3.59 -0.09 -31.72
C GLY A 214 -4.83 -0.25 -30.82
N GLU A 215 -4.97 0.59 -29.79
CA GLU A 215 -6.13 0.69 -28.88
C GLU A 215 -6.31 2.17 -28.50
N SER A 216 -7.55 2.66 -28.40
CA SER A 216 -7.77 4.02 -27.92
C SER A 216 -7.50 4.13 -26.42
N LYS A 217 -7.15 5.33 -25.92
CA LYS A 217 -7.01 5.57 -24.47
C LYS A 217 -8.29 5.17 -23.70
N ALA A 218 -9.46 5.46 -24.26
CA ALA A 218 -10.74 5.16 -23.62
C ALA A 218 -10.99 3.65 -23.52
N ASP A 219 -10.66 2.87 -24.55
CA ASP A 219 -10.84 1.41 -24.55
C ASP A 219 -9.86 0.75 -23.58
N TYR A 220 -8.60 1.20 -23.58
CA TYR A 220 -7.59 0.73 -22.63
C TYR A 220 -8.01 0.95 -21.18
N LEU A 221 -8.50 2.15 -20.85
CA LEU A 221 -8.98 2.46 -19.50
C LEU A 221 -10.24 1.66 -19.15
N THR A 222 -11.18 1.50 -20.07
CA THR A 222 -12.41 0.69 -19.86
C THR A 222 -12.07 -0.76 -19.53
N ARG A 223 -11.07 -1.34 -20.21
CA ARG A 223 -10.64 -2.73 -19.97
C ARG A 223 -9.88 -2.93 -18.65
N ASN A 224 -9.22 -1.90 -18.15
CA ASN A 224 -8.35 -2.00 -16.96
C ASN A 224 -8.96 -1.41 -15.69
N LEU A 225 -9.96 -0.53 -15.81
CA LEU A 225 -10.59 0.20 -14.72
C LEU A 225 -12.11 0.04 -14.82
N ASP A 226 -12.67 -0.82 -13.98
CA ASP A 226 -14.08 -1.21 -14.05
C ASP A 226 -15.05 -0.03 -13.82
N TYR A 227 -14.62 0.98 -13.06
CA TYR A 227 -15.41 2.19 -12.79
C TYR A 227 -15.32 3.22 -13.92
N TYR A 228 -14.34 3.12 -14.85
CA TYR A 228 -14.10 4.14 -15.86
C TYR A 228 -15.30 4.41 -16.80
N PRO A 229 -16.10 3.41 -17.20
CA PRO A 229 -17.33 3.66 -17.97
C PRO A 229 -18.34 4.58 -17.26
N TYR A 230 -18.38 4.56 -15.92
CA TYR A 230 -19.25 5.44 -15.14
C TYR A 230 -18.74 6.88 -15.17
N TYR A 231 -17.42 7.09 -15.09
CA TYR A 231 -16.84 8.42 -15.25
C TYR A 231 -17.04 8.99 -16.64
N ARG A 232 -16.90 8.16 -17.69
CA ARG A 232 -17.21 8.60 -19.06
C ARG A 232 -18.64 9.07 -19.20
N TRP A 233 -19.59 8.31 -18.65
CA TRP A 233 -21.01 8.70 -18.64
C TRP A 233 -21.21 10.01 -17.87
N LEU A 234 -20.67 10.12 -16.66
CA LEU A 234 -20.74 11.36 -15.86
C LEU A 234 -20.17 12.56 -16.63
N ASN A 235 -19.02 12.40 -17.27
CA ASN A 235 -18.36 13.47 -18.01
C ASN A 235 -19.11 13.90 -19.27
N SER A 236 -19.94 13.04 -19.87
CA SER A 236 -20.66 13.33 -21.13
C SER A 236 -22.14 13.68 -20.93
N GLU A 237 -22.79 13.10 -19.93
CA GLU A 237 -24.25 13.12 -19.78
C GLU A 237 -24.74 13.98 -18.60
N THR A 238 -23.83 14.63 -17.86
CA THR A 238 -24.19 15.48 -16.72
C THR A 238 -23.61 16.89 -16.85
N ASP A 239 -24.24 17.87 -16.20
CA ASP A 239 -23.72 19.23 -16.17
C ASP A 239 -22.37 19.32 -15.45
N ALA A 240 -21.48 20.18 -15.92
CA ALA A 240 -20.14 20.35 -15.35
C ALA A 240 -20.14 20.76 -13.87
N GLY A 241 -21.22 21.39 -13.40
CA GLY A 241 -21.41 21.76 -11.99
C GLY A 241 -21.96 20.64 -11.10
N HIS A 242 -22.41 19.52 -11.67
CA HIS A 242 -22.95 18.41 -10.88
C HIS A 242 -21.83 17.72 -10.11
N ARG A 243 -22.03 17.64 -8.79
CA ARG A 243 -21.11 17.01 -7.86
C ARG A 243 -21.45 15.54 -7.65
N VAL A 244 -20.41 14.71 -7.62
CA VAL A 244 -20.51 13.26 -7.46
C VAL A 244 -19.92 12.83 -6.12
N TRP A 245 -20.64 12.01 -5.36
CA TRP A 245 -20.10 11.33 -4.21
C TRP A 245 -19.57 9.96 -4.61
N LEU A 246 -18.27 9.77 -4.43
CA LEU A 246 -17.56 8.55 -4.72
C LEU A 246 -17.40 7.73 -3.44
N ILE A 247 -17.89 6.50 -3.45
CA ILE A 247 -17.82 5.56 -2.31
C ILE A 247 -17.11 4.29 -2.76
N ASN A 248 -15.94 4.01 -2.20
CA ASN A 248 -15.09 2.86 -2.52
C ASN A 248 -14.63 2.81 -4.00
N MET A 249 -14.26 3.98 -4.55
CA MET A 249 -13.74 4.18 -5.91
C MET A 249 -12.20 4.22 -5.99
N ARG A 250 -11.50 3.75 -4.96
CA ARG A 250 -10.03 3.81 -4.83
C ARG A 250 -9.48 5.25 -4.76
N ARG A 251 -10.37 6.23 -4.58
CA ARG A 251 -10.11 7.67 -4.78
C ARG A 251 -9.46 7.97 -6.14
N ASP A 252 -9.70 7.13 -7.14
CA ASP A 252 -9.16 7.32 -8.48
C ASP A 252 -9.95 8.43 -9.17
N THR A 253 -9.55 9.70 -9.02
CA THR A 253 -10.35 10.84 -9.51
C THR A 253 -9.79 11.50 -10.77
N TYR A 254 -8.62 11.06 -11.24
CA TYR A 254 -7.91 11.66 -12.38
C TYR A 254 -8.73 11.73 -13.67
N ASN A 255 -9.64 10.79 -13.88
CA ASN A 255 -10.48 10.70 -15.09
C ASN A 255 -11.90 11.25 -14.89
N LEU A 256 -12.22 11.82 -13.73
CA LEU A 256 -13.51 12.42 -13.45
C LEU A 256 -13.44 13.94 -13.62
N GLU A 257 -14.22 14.47 -14.55
CA GLU A 257 -14.27 15.90 -14.89
C GLU A 257 -15.44 16.61 -14.20
N ARG A 258 -15.85 16.10 -13.04
CA ARG A 258 -16.94 16.63 -12.23
C ARG A 258 -16.44 16.95 -10.83
N PRO A 259 -16.95 18.01 -10.18
CA PRO A 259 -16.75 18.20 -8.75
C PRO A 259 -17.10 16.91 -8.00
N TYR A 260 -16.34 16.58 -6.97
CA TYR A 260 -16.59 15.35 -6.23
C TYR A 260 -16.46 15.53 -4.72
N PHE A 261 -17.00 14.55 -4.01
CA PHE A 261 -16.71 14.26 -2.62
C PHE A 261 -16.28 12.80 -2.52
N SER A 262 -15.20 12.55 -1.79
CA SER A 262 -14.66 11.21 -1.56
C SER A 262 -13.88 11.27 -0.25
N ASP A 263 -14.18 10.34 0.66
CA ASP A 263 -13.39 10.19 1.88
C ASP A 263 -11.96 9.75 1.55
N TYR A 264 -11.00 10.16 2.39
CA TYR A 264 -9.62 9.71 2.23
C TYR A 264 -9.41 8.36 2.90
N LEU A 265 -8.88 7.39 2.14
CA LEU A 265 -8.53 6.02 2.53
C LEU A 265 -9.72 5.13 2.95
N PHE A 266 -10.52 5.55 3.93
CA PHE A 266 -11.74 4.86 4.35
C PHE A 266 -12.93 5.43 3.57
N GLU A 267 -13.03 5.03 2.30
CA GLU A 267 -13.88 5.69 1.31
C GLU A 267 -15.39 5.59 1.56
N ASP A 268 -15.82 4.79 2.54
CA ASP A 268 -17.20 4.67 3.01
C ASP A 268 -17.43 5.28 4.40
N TRP A 269 -16.44 5.97 4.96
CA TRP A 269 -16.52 6.56 6.30
C TRP A 269 -17.73 7.48 6.47
N THR A 270 -17.92 8.44 5.55
CA THR A 270 -19.04 9.37 5.62
C THR A 270 -20.37 8.64 5.45
N LEU A 271 -20.40 7.60 4.62
CA LEU A 271 -21.60 6.76 4.45
C LEU A 271 -21.95 6.06 5.76
N ARG A 272 -20.99 5.33 6.36
CA ARG A 272 -21.14 4.65 7.65
C ARG A 272 -21.67 5.61 8.70
N ARG A 273 -21.00 6.76 8.85
CA ARG A 273 -21.39 7.79 9.82
C ARG A 273 -22.83 8.28 9.61
N LEU A 274 -23.19 8.69 8.38
CA LEU A 274 -24.53 9.19 8.09
C LEU A 274 -25.61 8.11 8.30
N VAL A 275 -25.32 6.85 7.93
CA VAL A 275 -26.25 5.73 8.16
C VAL A 275 -26.51 5.55 9.66
N TRP A 276 -25.47 5.64 10.51
CA TRP A 276 -25.62 5.49 11.95
C TRP A 276 -26.28 6.69 12.63
N GLU A 277 -25.99 7.91 12.17
CA GLU A 277 -26.56 9.15 12.71
C GLU A 277 -28.03 9.39 12.30
N THR A 278 -28.51 8.75 11.24
CA THR A 278 -29.89 8.93 10.73
C THR A 278 -30.84 7.83 11.18
N ARG A 279 -32.14 8.16 11.22
CA ARG A 279 -33.21 7.24 11.66
C ARG A 279 -33.95 6.58 10.51
N SER A 280 -33.85 7.12 9.30
CA SER A 280 -34.62 6.64 8.14
C SER A 280 -33.92 6.93 6.81
N ALA A 281 -34.24 6.15 5.77
CA ALA A 281 -33.68 6.37 4.43
C ALA A 281 -34.02 7.73 3.82
N PRO A 282 -35.24 8.30 4.00
CA PRO A 282 -35.52 9.67 3.59
C PRO A 282 -34.62 10.71 4.27
N GLU A 283 -34.32 10.53 5.55
CA GLU A 283 -33.40 11.42 6.27
C GLU A 283 -31.97 11.29 5.74
N LEU A 284 -31.49 10.06 5.49
CA LEU A 284 -30.19 9.80 4.87
C LEU A 284 -30.09 10.46 3.48
N LYS A 285 -31.13 10.33 2.64
CA LYS A 285 -31.21 11.01 1.34
C LYS A 285 -31.15 12.52 1.50
N ALA A 286 -31.88 13.10 2.46
CA ALA A 286 -31.85 14.54 2.73
C ALA A 286 -30.47 15.03 3.20
N ARG A 287 -29.76 14.25 4.02
CA ARG A 287 -28.38 14.56 4.43
C ARG A 287 -27.41 14.51 3.24
N ALA A 288 -27.57 13.53 2.35
CA ALA A 288 -26.81 13.48 1.10
C ALA A 288 -27.09 14.70 0.20
N ALA A 289 -28.35 15.16 0.15
CA ALA A 289 -28.74 16.41 -0.52
C ALA A 289 -27.97 17.63 0.00
N ALA A 290 -27.89 17.74 1.33
CA ALA A 290 -27.30 18.89 2.01
C ALA A 290 -25.79 19.03 1.72
N MET A 291 -25.13 17.96 1.25
CA MET A 291 -23.74 17.99 0.79
C MET A 291 -23.57 18.55 -0.64
N ASN A 292 -24.67 19.01 -1.25
CA ASN A 292 -24.74 19.46 -2.64
C ASN A 292 -24.25 18.38 -3.62
N ILE A 293 -24.74 17.15 -3.46
CA ILE A 293 -24.42 15.99 -4.30
C ILE A 293 -25.61 15.70 -5.22
N GLN A 294 -25.36 15.55 -6.52
CA GLN A 294 -26.38 15.16 -7.50
C GLN A 294 -26.33 13.66 -7.83
N TYR A 295 -25.15 13.06 -7.76
CA TYR A 295 -24.94 11.65 -8.08
C TYR A 295 -24.13 10.94 -7.00
N VAL A 296 -24.48 9.70 -6.71
CA VAL A 296 -23.66 8.80 -5.89
C VAL A 296 -23.19 7.67 -6.78
N LEU A 297 -21.88 7.50 -6.86
CA LEU A 297 -21.24 6.37 -7.51
C LEU A 297 -20.55 5.53 -6.44
N ALA A 298 -21.05 4.31 -6.24
CA ALA A 298 -20.61 3.43 -5.18
C ALA A 298 -20.18 2.07 -5.72
N ARG A 299 -19.10 1.52 -5.14
CA ARG A 299 -18.77 0.11 -5.23
C ARG A 299 -19.43 -0.61 -4.08
N HIS A 300 -20.41 -1.46 -4.37
CA HIS A 300 -21.34 -2.01 -3.39
C HIS A 300 -21.26 -3.53 -3.21
N ASP A 301 -20.43 -4.24 -4.00
CA ASP A 301 -20.29 -5.70 -3.99
C ASP A 301 -20.00 -6.30 -2.62
N PHE A 302 -19.29 -5.57 -1.76
CA PHE A 302 -18.99 -5.99 -0.38
C PHE A 302 -19.68 -5.13 0.70
N LEU A 303 -20.29 -3.99 0.35
CA LEU A 303 -20.89 -3.07 1.31
C LEU A 303 -22.11 -3.66 2.03
N PHE A 304 -22.76 -4.66 1.44
CA PHE A 304 -23.96 -5.27 1.98
C PHE A 304 -23.79 -6.73 2.40
N ASP A 305 -22.56 -7.25 2.38
CA ASP A 305 -22.22 -8.52 3.01
C ASP A 305 -22.09 -8.29 4.52
N TYR A 306 -22.93 -8.95 5.32
CA TYR A 306 -22.98 -8.72 6.76
C TYR A 306 -21.63 -8.99 7.44
N ASP A 307 -20.90 -10.00 6.99
CA ASP A 307 -19.67 -10.44 7.64
C ASP A 307 -18.45 -9.60 7.22
N ARG A 308 -18.62 -8.74 6.21
CA ARG A 308 -17.53 -7.92 5.62
C ARG A 308 -17.81 -6.43 5.59
N SER A 309 -19.07 -6.04 5.78
CA SER A 309 -19.50 -4.66 5.57
C SER A 309 -18.91 -3.75 6.64
N PRO A 310 -18.28 -2.64 6.25
CA PRO A 310 -17.82 -1.62 7.19
C PRO A 310 -18.99 -0.83 7.81
N ILE A 311 -20.23 -1.03 7.37
CA ILE A 311 -21.42 -0.41 7.98
C ILE A 311 -21.82 -1.16 9.25
N VAL A 312 -21.51 -2.45 9.37
CA VAL A 312 -21.86 -3.27 10.53
C VAL A 312 -21.02 -2.84 11.74
N ASP A 313 -21.70 -2.69 12.88
CA ASP A 313 -21.10 -2.44 14.19
C ASP A 313 -21.34 -3.67 15.06
N ASP A 314 -20.28 -4.43 15.34
CA ASP A 314 -20.33 -5.67 16.12
C ASP A 314 -20.79 -5.46 17.57
N THR A 315 -20.76 -4.21 18.07
CA THR A 315 -21.27 -3.88 19.40
C THR A 315 -22.80 -3.73 19.45
N LYS A 316 -23.46 -3.74 18.28
CA LYS A 316 -24.90 -3.49 18.13
C LYS A 316 -25.67 -4.79 17.84
N PRO A 317 -26.96 -4.86 18.22
CA PRO A 317 -27.81 -5.99 17.88
C PRO A 317 -27.89 -6.19 16.36
N ARG A 318 -27.89 -7.44 15.92
CA ARG A 318 -27.97 -7.81 14.49
C ARG A 318 -29.16 -7.16 13.76
N ALA A 319 -30.33 -7.11 14.40
CA ALA A 319 -31.51 -6.48 13.80
C ALA A 319 -31.32 -4.98 13.53
N GLU A 320 -30.56 -4.27 14.36
CA GLU A 320 -30.22 -2.87 14.14
C GLU A 320 -29.25 -2.73 12.97
N ASN A 321 -28.20 -3.56 12.92
CA ASN A 321 -27.27 -3.63 11.78
C ASN A 321 -27.99 -3.91 10.45
N GLU A 322 -28.90 -4.88 10.42
CA GLU A 322 -29.69 -5.21 9.23
C GLU A 322 -30.57 -4.04 8.78
N ALA A 323 -31.16 -3.28 9.72
CA ALA A 323 -31.92 -2.07 9.40
C ALA A 323 -31.02 -0.97 8.81
N LYS A 324 -29.80 -0.79 9.33
CA LYS A 324 -28.81 0.17 8.82
C LYS A 324 -28.31 -0.21 7.42
N LEU A 325 -28.01 -1.49 7.19
CA LEU A 325 -27.65 -2.01 5.86
C LEU A 325 -28.78 -1.82 4.85
N LYS A 326 -30.03 -2.09 5.24
CA LYS A 326 -31.20 -1.84 4.39
C LYS A 326 -31.32 -0.37 4.02
N MET A 327 -31.13 0.54 4.97
CA MET A 327 -31.16 1.98 4.74
C MET A 327 -30.09 2.43 3.73
N ALA A 328 -28.85 1.96 3.89
CA ALA A 328 -27.78 2.23 2.94
C ALA A 328 -28.10 1.67 1.54
N ARG A 329 -28.69 0.47 1.48
CA ARG A 329 -29.13 -0.14 0.21
C ARG A 329 -30.19 0.70 -0.50
N GLU A 330 -31.15 1.27 0.22
CA GLU A 330 -32.18 2.16 -0.34
C GLU A 330 -31.64 3.48 -0.89
N LEU A 331 -30.45 3.92 -0.45
CA LEU A 331 -29.74 5.05 -1.03
C LEU A 331 -28.95 4.64 -2.28
N LEU A 332 -28.18 3.56 -2.19
CA LEU A 332 -27.19 3.19 -3.20
C LEU A 332 -27.72 2.33 -4.35
N LEU A 333 -28.86 1.63 -4.15
CA LEU A 333 -29.46 0.72 -5.12
C LEU A 333 -30.94 1.04 -5.40
N ASP A 334 -31.33 2.32 -5.30
CA ASP A 334 -32.69 2.77 -5.60
C ASP A 334 -33.03 2.55 -7.08
N PRO A 335 -33.90 1.59 -7.45
CA PRO A 335 -34.16 1.27 -8.86
C PRO A 335 -34.82 2.43 -9.61
N ALA A 336 -35.59 3.27 -8.91
CA ALA A 336 -36.27 4.41 -9.52
C ALA A 336 -35.29 5.53 -9.91
N ARG A 337 -34.08 5.53 -9.35
CA ARG A 337 -33.07 6.58 -9.54
C ARG A 337 -31.74 6.07 -10.05
N THR A 338 -31.63 4.76 -10.27
CA THR A 338 -30.44 4.14 -10.83
C THR A 338 -30.30 4.57 -12.28
N VAL A 339 -29.20 5.23 -12.58
CA VAL A 339 -28.83 5.65 -13.93
C VAL A 339 -28.11 4.51 -14.65
N LYS A 340 -27.17 3.88 -13.94
CA LYS A 340 -26.34 2.79 -14.44
C LYS A 340 -25.94 1.92 -13.25
N ALA A 341 -25.95 0.60 -13.41
CA ALA A 341 -25.46 -0.32 -12.39
C ALA A 341 -25.00 -1.63 -13.02
N ASP A 342 -24.15 -2.33 -12.29
CA ASP A 342 -23.74 -3.70 -12.55
C ASP A 342 -23.58 -4.47 -11.22
N ALA A 343 -22.97 -5.66 -11.27
CA ALA A 343 -22.78 -6.50 -10.08
C ALA A 343 -21.91 -5.88 -8.99
N ARG A 344 -21.04 -4.91 -9.33
CA ARG A 344 -20.09 -4.27 -8.41
C ARG A 344 -20.40 -2.80 -8.15
N PHE A 345 -20.95 -2.09 -9.14
CA PHE A 345 -21.10 -0.64 -9.10
C PHE A 345 -22.55 -0.20 -9.26
N SER A 346 -22.88 0.94 -8.68
CA SER A 346 -24.14 1.63 -8.89
C SER A 346 -23.91 3.14 -8.99
N LEU A 347 -24.57 3.75 -9.98
CA LEU A 347 -24.66 5.19 -10.17
C LEU A 347 -26.12 5.59 -9.98
N VAL A 348 -26.38 6.30 -8.89
CA VAL A 348 -27.72 6.74 -8.49
C VAL A 348 -27.80 8.26 -8.53
N LYS A 349 -28.86 8.78 -9.13
CA LYS A 349 -29.18 10.21 -9.09
C LYS A 349 -29.92 10.53 -7.79
N VAL A 350 -29.38 11.41 -6.96
CA VAL A 350 -29.96 11.70 -5.63
C VAL A 350 -30.98 12.84 -5.67
N PHE A 351 -30.96 13.71 -6.70
CA PHE A 351 -31.94 14.77 -6.92
C PHE A 351 -32.21 15.01 -8.40
#